data_AF-A0A231VNJ9-F1
#
_entry.id   AF-A0A231VNJ9-F1
#
_cell.length_a   1.000
_cell.length_b   1.000
_cell.length_c   1.000
_cell.angle_alpha   90.00
_cell.angle_beta   90.00
_cell.angle_gamma   90.00
#
_symmetry.space_group_name_H-M   'P 1'
#
loop_
_entity.id
_entity.type
_entity.pdbx_description
1 polymer ?
#
loop_
_entity_poly.entity_id
_entity_poly.type
_entity_poly.pdbx_seq_one_letter_code
_entity_poly.pdbx_strand_id
1 'polypeptide(L)'
;DPTMKIGKQIAEPLIIHKGMKREKAYAQALEMMKLVGIENAEQRINNYPHQFSGGMRQRIVIAIALVNYPEILIADEPTTALDVTIQA
;
A
#
# COMPACT_ATOMS: atom_id res chain seq x y z
N ASP A 1 7.21 -8.11 -3.77
CA ASP A 1 8.31 -8.19 -4.76
C ASP A 1 8.75 -6.78 -5.14
N PRO A 2 10.01 -6.39 -4.87
CA PRO A 2 10.51 -5.04 -5.17
C PRO A 2 10.51 -4.69 -6.67
N THR A 3 10.33 -5.67 -7.54
CA THR A 3 10.25 -5.51 -9.00
C THR A 3 8.84 -5.26 -9.51
N MET A 4 7.81 -5.34 -8.64
CA MET A 4 6.43 -5.09 -9.01
C MET A 4 6.02 -3.63 -8.81
N LYS A 5 5.20 -3.10 -9.71
CA LYS A 5 4.56 -1.78 -9.54
C LYS A 5 3.68 -1.75 -8.29
N ILE A 6 3.62 -0.61 -7.62
CA ILE A 6 2.89 -0.40 -6.37
C ILE A 6 1.42 -0.84 -6.48
N GLY A 7 0.71 -0.41 -7.52
CA GLY A 7 -0.68 -0.81 -7.74
C GLY A 7 -0.86 -2.31 -7.92
N LYS A 8 0.13 -2.99 -8.53
CA LYS A 8 0.09 -4.46 -8.67
C LYS A 8 0.25 -5.14 -7.31
N GLN A 9 1.16 -4.65 -6.47
CA GLN A 9 1.40 -5.22 -5.14
C GLN A 9 0.17 -5.08 -4.23
N ILE A 10 -0.51 -3.93 -4.26
CA ILE A 10 -1.73 -3.73 -3.45
C ILE A 10 -2.93 -4.50 -4.04
N ALA A 11 -3.04 -4.59 -5.37
CA ALA A 11 -4.15 -5.31 -6.00
C ALA A 11 -4.03 -6.84 -5.90
N GLU A 12 -2.83 -7.38 -5.77
CA GLU A 12 -2.57 -8.83 -5.79
C GLU A 12 -3.33 -9.61 -4.69
N PRO A 13 -3.33 -9.18 -3.41
CA PRO A 13 -4.13 -9.83 -2.38
C PRO A 13 -5.64 -9.87 -2.67
N LEU A 14 -6.19 -8.82 -3.30
CA LEU A 14 -7.61 -8.77 -3.69
C LEU A 14 -7.93 -9.78 -4.80
N ILE A 15 -7.01 -9.94 -5.74
CA ILE A 15 -7.19 -10.89 -6.85
C ILE A 15 -7.08 -12.32 -6.31
N ILE A 16 -6.05 -12.61 -5.52
CA ILE A 16 -5.75 -13.95 -5.01
C ILE A 16 -6.81 -14.41 -4.00
N HIS A 17 -7.13 -13.58 -3.00
CA HIS A 17 -7.97 -14.00 -1.88
C HIS A 17 -9.46 -13.71 -2.07
N LYS A 18 -9.83 -12.73 -2.90
CA LYS A 18 -11.23 -12.35 -3.14
C LYS A 18 -11.72 -12.67 -4.56
N GLY A 19 -10.87 -13.24 -5.43
CA GLY A 19 -11.21 -13.50 -6.83
C GLY A 19 -11.58 -12.24 -7.62
N MET A 20 -11.10 -11.07 -7.18
CA MET A 20 -11.53 -9.80 -7.73
C MET A 20 -11.01 -9.60 -9.15
N LYS A 21 -11.87 -9.12 -10.06
CA LYS A 21 -11.44 -8.72 -11.41
C LYS A 21 -10.37 -7.63 -11.32
N ARG A 22 -9.36 -7.73 -12.20
CA ARG A 22 -8.17 -6.87 -12.21
C ARG A 22 -8.50 -5.37 -12.16
N GLU A 23 -9.44 -4.90 -12.97
CA GLU A 23 -9.85 -3.49 -12.99
C GLU A 23 -10.38 -3.01 -11.63
N LYS A 24 -11.28 -3.78 -11.02
CA LYS A 24 -11.84 -3.47 -9.70
C LYS A 24 -10.77 -3.52 -8.60
N ALA A 25 -9.84 -4.47 -8.69
CA ALA A 25 -8.74 -4.59 -7.74
C ALA A 25 -7.77 -3.39 -7.81
N TYR A 26 -7.50 -2.89 -9.02
CA TYR A 26 -6.69 -1.68 -9.20
C TYR A 26 -7.41 -0.42 -8.72
N ALA A 27 -8.73 -0.32 -8.91
CA ALA A 27 -9.52 0.77 -8.35
C ALA A 27 -9.47 0.75 -6.81
N GLN A 28 -9.63 -0.41 -6.17
CA GLN A 28 -9.48 -0.53 -4.72
C GLN A 28 -8.05 -0.26 -4.24
N ALA A 29 -7.04 -0.67 -5.01
CA ALA A 29 -5.65 -0.34 -4.71
C ALA A 29 -5.40 1.17 -4.71
N LEU A 30 -5.98 1.89 -5.68
CA LEU A 30 -5.89 3.35 -5.74
C LEU A 30 -6.55 4.00 -4.51
N GLU A 31 -7.74 3.56 -4.13
CA GLU A 31 -8.43 4.07 -2.94
C GLU A 31 -7.65 3.75 -1.66
N MET A 32 -7.04 2.56 -1.56
CA MET A 32 -6.18 2.21 -0.43
C MET A 32 -4.92 3.07 -0.37
N MET A 33 -4.29 3.39 -1.52
CA MET A 33 -3.16 4.32 -1.57
C MET A 33 -3.54 5.72 -1.05
N LYS A 34 -4.74 6.21 -1.38
CA LYS A 34 -5.25 7.48 -0.83
C LYS A 34 -5.48 7.38 0.68
N LEU A 35 -6.11 6.29 1.13
CA LEU A 35 -6.43 6.07 2.54
C LEU A 35 -5.18 6.08 3.43
N VAL A 36 -4.09 5.46 2.97
CA VAL A 36 -2.84 5.46 3.75
C VAL A 36 -2.04 6.76 3.60
N GLY A 37 -2.46 7.72 2.76
CA GLY A 37 -1.78 9.02 2.61
C GLY A 37 -0.65 9.03 1.57
N ILE A 38 -0.81 8.33 0.45
CA ILE A 38 0.04 8.53 -0.74
C ILE A 38 -0.51 9.68 -1.58
N GLU A 39 0.18 10.80 -1.57
CA GLU A 39 -0.13 11.95 -2.43
C GLU A 39 0.03 11.59 -3.92
N ASN A 40 -0.84 12.13 -4.78
CA ASN A 40 -0.86 11.87 -6.22
C ASN A 40 -0.90 10.36 -6.54
N ALA A 41 -1.73 9.61 -5.80
CA ALA A 41 -1.83 8.16 -5.91
C ALA A 41 -2.08 7.69 -7.36
N GLU A 42 -2.89 8.42 -8.13
CA GLU A 42 -3.20 8.15 -9.54
C GLU A 42 -1.95 8.13 -10.42
N GLN A 43 -1.02 9.05 -10.18
CA GLN A 43 0.24 9.13 -10.91
C GLN A 43 1.23 8.07 -10.40
N ARG A 44 1.22 7.81 -9.09
CA ARG A 44 2.19 6.94 -8.42
C ARG A 44 1.83 5.45 -8.44
N ILE A 45 0.61 5.07 -8.78
CA ILE A 45 0.15 3.67 -8.80
C ILE A 45 1.01 2.79 -9.74
N ASN A 46 1.61 3.40 -10.76
CA ASN A 46 2.47 2.74 -11.74
C ASN A 46 3.96 2.78 -11.41
N ASN A 47 4.35 3.41 -10.30
CA ASN A 47 5.74 3.48 -9.87
C ASN A 47 6.20 2.15 -9.26
N TYR A 48 7.51 1.99 -9.16
CA TYR A 48 8.17 0.92 -8.43
C TYR A 48 8.56 1.37 -7.00
N PRO A 49 8.76 0.41 -6.07
CA PRO A 49 9.14 0.70 -4.68
C PRO A 49 10.36 1.59 -4.51
N HIS A 50 11.38 1.46 -5.35
CA HIS A 50 12.61 2.28 -5.25
C HIS A 50 12.37 3.76 -5.59
N GLN A 51 11.21 4.12 -6.16
CA GLN A 51 10.83 5.49 -6.46
C GLN A 51 10.06 6.16 -5.29
N PHE A 52 9.88 5.45 -4.17
CA PHE A 52 9.17 5.91 -2.98
C PHE A 52 10.17 6.21 -1.86
N SER A 53 9.89 7.24 -1.06
CA SER A 53 10.65 7.50 0.18
C SER A 53 10.48 6.35 1.18
N GLY A 54 11.31 6.31 2.23
CA GLY A 54 11.18 5.32 3.31
C GLY A 54 9.77 5.25 3.89
N GLY A 55 9.24 6.38 4.35
CA GLY A 55 7.89 6.47 4.91
C GLY A 55 6.79 6.13 3.90
N MET A 56 6.95 6.51 2.62
CA MET A 56 6.00 6.09 1.59
C MET A 56 6.01 4.57 1.39
N ARG A 57 7.18 3.91 1.37
CA ARG A 57 7.27 2.44 1.25
C ARG A 57 6.59 1.75 2.42
N GLN A 58 6.76 2.25 3.64
CA GLN A 58 6.10 1.71 4.83
C GLN A 58 4.57 1.84 4.73
N ARG A 59 4.07 3.00 4.28
CA ARG A 59 2.64 3.18 3.99
C ARG A 59 2.11 2.19 2.96
N ILE A 60 2.90 1.85 1.94
CA ILE A 60 2.53 0.81 0.97
C ILE A 60 2.46 -0.57 1.63
N VAL A 61 3.41 -0.92 2.51
CA VAL A 61 3.36 -2.18 3.27
C VAL A 61 2.08 -2.25 4.11
N ILE A 62 1.72 -1.16 4.79
CA ILE A 62 0.47 -1.04 5.54
C ILE A 62 -0.74 -1.20 4.61
N ALA A 63 -0.74 -0.54 3.44
CA ALA A 63 -1.81 -0.68 2.44
C ALA A 63 -2.00 -2.13 1.99
N ILE A 64 -0.92 -2.86 1.72
CA ILE A 64 -0.97 -4.29 1.33
C ILE A 64 -1.58 -5.14 2.45
N ALA A 65 -1.23 -4.86 3.72
CA ALA A 65 -1.81 -5.57 4.86
C ALA A 65 -3.30 -5.26 5.06
N LEU A 66 -3.72 -4.02 4.82
CA LEU A 66 -5.08 -3.55 5.07
C LEU A 66 -6.05 -3.78 3.91
N VAL A 67 -5.58 -3.98 2.66
CA VAL A 67 -6.43 -4.01 1.47
C VAL A 67 -7.54 -5.08 1.52
N ASN A 68 -7.30 -6.17 2.25
CA ASN A 68 -8.30 -7.21 2.44
C ASN A 68 -9.31 -6.93 3.56
N TYR A 69 -9.19 -5.82 4.29
CA TYR A 69 -9.96 -5.50 5.48
C TYR A 69 -9.94 -6.65 6.49
N PRO A 70 -8.74 -7.03 7.00
CA PRO A 70 -8.62 -8.11 7.95
C PRO A 70 -9.29 -7.73 9.29
N GLU A 71 -9.87 -8.73 9.97
CA GLU A 71 -10.41 -8.55 11.33
C GLU A 71 -9.31 -8.40 12.39
N ILE A 72 -8.12 -8.98 12.12
CA ILE A 72 -6.96 -8.94 13.00
C ILE A 72 -5.73 -8.53 12.19
N LEU A 73 -5.02 -7.50 12.66
CA LEU A 73 -3.74 -7.05 12.12
C LEU A 73 -2.66 -7.31 13.18
N ILE A 74 -1.65 -8.10 12.83
CA ILE A 74 -0.44 -8.28 13.64
C ILE A 74 0.63 -7.38 13.06
N ALA A 75 1.13 -6.45 13.86
CA ALA A 75 2.17 -5.52 13.47
C ALA A 75 3.43 -5.77 14.29
N ASP A 76 4.53 -6.10 13.60
CA ASP A 76 5.85 -6.20 14.20
C ASP A 76 6.62 -4.91 13.89
N GLU A 77 6.94 -4.14 14.94
CA GLU A 77 7.67 -2.87 14.83
C GLU A 77 7.10 -1.85 13.79
N PRO A 78 5.80 -1.52 13.82
CA PRO A 78 5.18 -0.68 12.79
C PRO A 78 5.65 0.79 12.80
N THR A 79 6.45 1.20 13.78
CA THR A 79 6.85 2.59 14.00
C THR A 79 8.35 2.82 13.88
N THR A 80 9.19 1.81 13.65
CA THR A 80 10.66 1.94 13.68
C THR A 80 11.21 2.86 12.58
N ALA A 81 10.45 3.12 11.51
CA ALA A 81 10.77 4.11 10.47
C ALA A 81 9.93 5.40 10.54
N LEU A 82 9.15 5.58 11.61
CA LEU A 82 8.33 6.78 11.90
C LEU A 82 9.01 7.74 12.88
N ASP A 83 10.18 7.38 13.41
CA ASP A 83 10.91 8.24 14.32
C ASP A 83 11.73 9.27 13.52
N VAL A 84 11.13 10.45 13.37
CA VAL A 84 11.67 11.83 13.39
C VAL A 84 10.67 12.67 12.59
N THR A 85 9.90 13.55 13.26
CA THR A 85 8.86 14.50 12.77
C THR A 85 7.37 14.16 12.95
N ILE A 86 6.95 13.66 14.11
CA ILE A 86 5.67 14.14 14.71
C ILE A 86 6.03 15.03 15.91
N GLN A 87 6.46 16.26 15.60
CA GLN A 87 6.40 17.41 16.50
C GLN A 87 5.51 18.45 15.82
N ALA A 88 4.25 18.51 16.23
CA ALA A 88 3.37 19.67 16.18
C ALA A 88 2.17 19.40 17.12
#